data_AF-A0A259MBL5-F1
#
_entry.id   AF-A0A259MBL5-F1
#
_cell.length_a   1.000
_cell.length_b   1.000
_cell.length_c   1.000
_cell.angle_alpha   90.00
_cell.angle_beta   90.00
_cell.angle_gamma   90.00
#
_symmetry.space_group_name_H-M   'P 1'
#
loop_
_entity.id
_entity.type
_entity.pdbx_description
1 polymer ?
#
loop_
_entity_poly.entity_id
_entity_poly.type
_entity_poly.pdbx_seq_one_letter_code
_entity_poly.pdbx_strand_id
1 'polypeptide(L)'
;MAMNSGSTKGLAPTFSAATPLAVRNAAGSVPATAMIAKIQEKGSRIKERARQHHKNFEDRWVANETLRLWQRHLTDAAKQSIPRGVTSNVTAASFTRTASHNIQARTARRLAKINAITTRLSNAVVRNLAPPDLKRTFSEAAPIPRLIASQKMKR
;
A
#
# COMPACT_ATOMS: atom_id res chain seq x y z
N MET A 1 -47.55 -21.50 25.64
CA MET A 1 -47.95 -20.59 24.55
C MET A 1 -46.79 -19.65 24.26
N ALA A 2 -46.31 -19.68 23.02
CA ALA A 2 -45.14 -18.96 22.56
C ALA A 2 -45.43 -17.48 22.31
N MET A 3 -44.47 -16.59 22.61
CA MET A 3 -44.36 -15.31 21.93
C MET A 3 -42.89 -15.01 21.60
N ASN A 4 -42.62 -15.20 20.31
CA ASN A 4 -41.56 -14.70 19.45
C ASN A 4 -40.50 -13.76 20.08
N SER A 5 -39.30 -14.30 20.28
CA SER A 5 -38.08 -13.51 20.19
C SER A 5 -37.86 -13.12 18.72
N GLY A 6 -38.21 -11.88 18.39
CA GLY A 6 -37.89 -11.27 17.11
C GLY A 6 -36.39 -11.24 16.90
N SER A 7 -35.87 -12.27 16.25
CA SER A 7 -34.51 -12.35 15.74
C SER A 7 -34.32 -11.21 14.73
N THR A 8 -33.76 -10.10 15.21
CA THR A 8 -33.09 -9.14 14.34
C THR A 8 -31.85 -9.84 13.79
N LYS A 9 -32.05 -10.63 12.73
CA LYS A 9 -30.98 -11.00 11.81
C LYS A 9 -30.48 -9.68 11.23
N GLY A 10 -29.48 -9.10 11.89
CA GLY A 10 -28.66 -8.04 11.35
C GLY A 10 -28.05 -8.58 10.06
N LEU A 11 -28.69 -8.24 8.94
CA LEU A 11 -28.07 -8.24 7.63
C LEU A 11 -26.93 -7.23 7.73
N ALA A 12 -25.77 -7.70 8.20
CA ALA A 12 -24.54 -6.99 8.01
C ALA A 12 -24.45 -6.73 6.50
N PRO A 13 -24.33 -5.48 6.05
CA PRO A 13 -24.07 -5.21 4.65
C PRO A 13 -22.69 -5.80 4.37
N THR A 14 -22.65 -7.01 3.80
CA THR A 14 -21.46 -7.55 3.19
C THR A 14 -21.19 -6.66 1.99
N PHE A 15 -20.43 -5.60 2.21
CA PHE A 15 -19.71 -4.91 1.16
C PHE A 15 -18.71 -5.93 0.60
N SER A 16 -19.18 -6.87 -0.22
CA SER A 16 -18.35 -7.52 -1.21
C SER A 16 -18.00 -6.40 -2.18
N ALA A 17 -16.90 -5.70 -1.87
CA ALA A 17 -16.33 -4.74 -2.78
C ALA A 17 -16.12 -5.49 -4.09
N ALA A 18 -16.98 -5.24 -5.07
CA ALA A 18 -16.93 -5.91 -6.35
C ALA A 18 -15.52 -5.69 -6.91
N THR A 19 -14.69 -6.73 -6.86
CA THR A 19 -13.31 -6.63 -7.30
C THR A 19 -13.37 -6.18 -8.76
N PRO A 20 -12.81 -5.01 -9.11
CA PRO A 20 -12.96 -4.47 -10.46
C PRO A 20 -12.57 -5.52 -11.50
N LEU A 21 -13.31 -5.63 -12.61
CA LEU A 21 -13.09 -6.66 -13.64
C LEU A 21 -11.62 -6.78 -14.06
N ALA A 22 -10.90 -5.67 -14.16
CA ALA A 22 -9.47 -5.65 -14.45
C ALA A 22 -8.62 -6.40 -13.41
N VAL A 23 -8.93 -6.28 -12.11
CA VAL A 23 -8.24 -6.98 -11.01
C VAL A 23 -8.56 -8.47 -11.04
N ARG A 24 -9.81 -8.85 -11.36
CA ARG A 24 -10.21 -10.25 -11.56
C ARG A 24 -9.50 -10.87 -12.78
N ASN A 25 -9.38 -10.13 -13.88
CA ASN A 25 -8.68 -10.55 -15.08
C ASN A 25 -7.17 -10.69 -14.83
N ALA A 26 -6.59 -9.82 -14.00
CA ALA A 26 -5.20 -9.94 -13.57
C ALA A 26 -4.94 -11.18 -12.72
N ALA A 27 -5.86 -11.56 -11.83
CA ALA A 27 -5.75 -12.79 -11.07
C ALA A 27 -5.84 -14.05 -11.96
N GLY A 28 -6.56 -13.98 -13.08
CA GLY A 28 -6.65 -15.05 -14.08
C GLY A 28 -5.48 -15.12 -15.07
N SER A 29 -4.56 -14.15 -15.07
CA SER A 29 -3.44 -14.07 -16.02
C SER A 29 -2.10 -14.38 -15.32
N VAL A 30 -1.61 -15.60 -15.49
CA VAL A 30 -0.29 -16.06 -14.99
C VAL A 30 0.87 -15.10 -15.31
N PRO A 31 1.00 -14.53 -16.53
CA PRO A 31 2.09 -13.59 -16.80
C PRO A 31 1.95 -12.27 -16.04
N ALA A 32 0.74 -11.76 -15.80
CA ALA A 32 0.54 -10.52 -15.05
C ALA A 32 0.71 -10.70 -13.55
N THR A 33 0.27 -11.82 -12.98
CA THR A 33 0.55 -12.13 -11.57
C THR A 33 2.06 -12.26 -11.33
N ALA A 34 2.79 -12.92 -12.24
CA ALA A 34 4.25 -13.00 -12.19
C ALA A 34 4.92 -11.62 -12.31
N MET A 35 4.41 -10.73 -13.16
CA MET A 35 4.94 -9.37 -13.31
C MET A 35 4.68 -8.51 -12.06
N ILE A 36 3.48 -8.59 -11.48
CA ILE A 36 3.14 -7.91 -10.22
C ILE A 36 4.02 -8.42 -9.08
N ALA A 37 4.24 -9.73 -8.98
CA ALA A 37 5.13 -10.31 -7.99
C ALA A 37 6.57 -9.79 -8.14
N LYS A 38 7.11 -9.73 -9.37
CA LYS A 38 8.43 -9.14 -9.64
C LYS A 38 8.51 -7.66 -9.25
N ILE A 39 7.45 -6.89 -9.48
CA ILE A 39 7.37 -5.48 -9.07
C ILE A 39 7.42 -5.36 -7.54
N GLN A 40 6.63 -6.18 -6.84
CA GLN A 40 6.61 -6.21 -5.38
C GLN A 40 7.96 -6.64 -4.79
N GLU A 41 8.59 -7.66 -5.36
CA GLU A 41 9.91 -8.14 -4.93
C GLU A 41 10.97 -7.04 -5.08
N LYS A 42 11.02 -6.37 -6.25
CA LYS A 42 11.93 -5.23 -6.47
C LYS A 42 11.65 -4.10 -5.48
N GLY A 43 10.38 -3.77 -5.25
CA GLY A 43 9.98 -2.76 -4.26
C GLY A 43 10.47 -3.11 -2.85
N SER A 44 10.35 -4.38 -2.45
CA SER A 44 10.84 -4.88 -1.17
C SER A 44 12.37 -4.81 -1.05
N ARG A 45 13.12 -5.20 -2.08
CA ARG A 45 14.60 -5.07 -2.11
C ARG A 45 15.04 -3.62 -1.97
N ILE A 46 14.36 -2.69 -2.63
CA ILE A 46 14.67 -1.25 -2.53
C ILE A 46 14.34 -0.71 -1.14
N LYS A 47 13.20 -1.11 -0.56
CA LYS A 47 12.84 -0.75 0.83
C LYS A 47 13.90 -1.23 1.81
N GLU A 48 14.37 -2.45 1.64
CA GLU A 48 15.38 -3.04 2.53
C GLU A 48 16.71 -2.30 2.43
N ARG A 49 17.19 -2.00 1.22
CA ARG A 49 18.38 -1.15 1.03
C ARG A 49 18.22 0.23 1.66
N ALA A 50 17.02 0.83 1.56
CA ALA A 50 16.75 2.13 2.17
C ALA A 50 16.77 2.07 3.70
N ARG A 51 16.24 1.00 4.31
CA ARG A 51 16.32 0.76 5.76
C ARG A 51 17.75 0.52 6.22
N GLN A 52 18.50 -0.32 5.52
CA GLN A 52 19.89 -0.59 5.84
C GLN A 52 20.74 0.69 5.77
N HIS A 53 20.53 1.50 4.72
CA HIS A 53 21.21 2.79 4.59
C HIS A 53 20.83 3.76 5.72
N HIS A 54 19.55 3.78 6.14
CA HIS A 54 19.15 4.56 7.30
C HIS A 54 19.87 4.08 8.57
N LYS A 55 19.85 2.77 8.85
CA LYS A 55 20.50 2.17 10.03
C LYS A 55 22.01 2.47 10.09
N ASN A 56 22.69 2.44 8.95
CA ASN A 56 24.14 2.66 8.90
C ASN A 56 24.54 4.14 9.08
N PHE A 57 23.66 5.08 8.77
CA PHE A 57 24.00 6.51 8.68
C PHE A 57 23.12 7.42 9.57
N GLU A 58 22.20 6.85 10.34
CA GLU A 58 21.26 7.60 11.18
C GLU A 58 21.99 8.56 12.11
N ASP A 59 22.95 8.07 12.89
CA ASP A 59 23.69 8.88 13.86
C ASP A 59 24.37 10.08 13.20
N ARG A 60 25.02 9.85 12.05
CA ARG A 60 25.69 10.91 11.29
C ARG A 60 24.69 11.94 10.75
N TRP A 61 23.54 11.50 10.27
CA TRP A 61 22.50 12.41 9.80
C TRP A 61 21.86 13.21 10.92
N VAL A 62 21.61 12.57 12.07
CA VAL A 62 21.08 13.24 13.25
C VAL A 62 22.07 14.26 13.77
N ALA A 63 23.36 13.94 13.86
CA ALA A 63 24.40 14.89 14.25
C ALA A 63 24.45 16.11 13.32
N ASN A 64 24.50 15.88 12.00
CA ASN A 64 24.51 16.95 11.00
C ASN A 64 23.24 17.81 11.05
N GLU A 65 22.08 17.20 11.20
CA GLU A 65 20.81 17.91 11.29
C GLU A 65 20.69 18.70 12.61
N THR A 66 21.25 18.18 13.71
CA THR A 66 21.34 18.89 14.99
C THR A 66 22.18 20.15 14.84
N LEU A 67 23.37 20.06 14.24
CA LEU A 67 24.22 21.22 13.96
C LEU A 67 23.52 22.24 13.06
N ARG A 68 22.84 21.77 12.01
CA ARG A 68 22.07 22.63 11.10
C ARG A 68 20.95 23.38 11.82
N LEU A 69 20.19 22.70 12.68
CA LEU A 69 19.12 23.32 13.47
C LEU A 69 19.66 24.32 14.48
N TRP A 70 20.79 24.00 15.12
CA TRP A 70 21.44 24.89 16.07
C TRP A 70 21.97 26.15 15.39
N GLN A 71 22.67 26.03 14.25
CA GLN A 71 23.12 27.16 13.45
C GLN A 71 21.94 28.05 13.02
N ARG A 72 20.84 27.45 12.56
CA ARG A 72 19.63 28.18 12.19
C ARG A 72 19.04 28.94 13.37
N HIS A 73 18.97 28.30 14.54
CA HIS A 73 18.53 28.96 15.77
C HIS A 73 19.41 30.16 16.12
N LEU A 74 20.74 30.05 16.03
CA LEU A 74 21.64 31.18 16.28
C LEU A 74 21.39 32.33 15.29
N THR A 75 21.18 32.03 14.00
CA THR A 75 20.87 33.07 13.00
C THR A 75 19.51 33.72 13.21
N ASP A 76 18.51 32.97 13.68
CA ASP A 76 17.17 33.50 13.92
C ASP A 76 17.16 34.32 15.22
N ALA A 77 17.87 33.87 16.26
CA ALA A 77 18.07 34.60 17.51
C ALA A 77 18.83 35.92 17.29
N ALA A 78 19.81 35.94 16.38
CA ALA A 78 20.52 37.18 16.02
C ALA A 78 19.61 38.22 15.33
N LYS A 79 18.55 37.78 14.65
CA LYS A 79 17.61 38.66 13.94
C LYS A 79 16.45 39.14 14.80
N GLN A 80 16.09 38.40 15.84
CA GLN A 80 14.93 38.68 16.67
C GLN A 80 15.36 39.27 18.00
N SER A 81 14.91 40.49 18.32
CA SER A 81 15.01 41.00 19.68
C SER A 81 14.10 40.19 20.59
N ILE A 82 14.67 39.35 21.45
CA ILE A 82 13.90 38.57 22.42
C ILE A 82 13.13 39.56 23.32
N PRO A 83 11.78 39.48 23.40
CA PRO A 83 11.01 40.33 24.30
C PRO A 83 11.51 40.17 25.75
N ARG A 84 11.71 41.29 26.45
CA ARG A 84 12.19 41.28 27.83
C ARG A 84 11.27 40.40 28.70
N GLY A 85 11.85 39.42 29.40
CA GLY A 85 11.14 38.50 30.30
C GLY A 85 10.88 37.10 29.76
N VAL A 86 11.18 36.81 28.48
CA VAL A 86 11.07 35.45 27.92
C VAL A 86 12.44 34.76 27.93
N THR A 87 12.63 33.82 28.86
CA THR A 87 13.79 32.92 28.84
C THR A 87 13.48 31.71 27.95
N SER A 88 14.01 31.67 26.73
CA SER A 88 13.94 30.47 25.90
C SER A 88 14.94 29.43 26.43
N ASN A 89 14.47 28.46 27.22
CA ASN A 89 15.30 27.34 27.66
C ASN A 89 15.48 26.32 26.52
N VAL A 90 16.33 26.66 25.57
CA VAL A 90 16.67 25.78 24.45
C VAL A 90 17.90 24.97 24.83
N THR A 91 17.73 23.65 24.98
CA THR A 91 18.80 22.73 25.37
C THR A 91 19.33 21.96 24.18
N ALA A 92 20.59 21.51 24.22
CA ALA A 92 21.17 20.66 23.19
C ALA A 92 20.33 19.39 22.94
N ALA A 93 19.80 18.78 24.01
CA ALA A 93 18.94 17.61 23.93
C ALA A 93 17.65 17.86 23.12
N SER A 94 17.09 19.07 23.17
CA SER A 94 15.90 19.44 22.40
C SER A 94 16.16 19.46 20.89
N PHE A 95 17.34 19.93 20.48
CA PHE A 95 17.75 19.91 19.08
C PHE A 95 18.00 18.50 18.57
N THR A 96 18.69 17.67 19.35
CA THR A 96 18.95 16.26 18.96
C THR A 96 17.64 15.49 18.78
N ARG A 97 16.67 15.69 19.67
CA ARG A 97 15.34 15.07 19.55
C ARG A 97 14.61 15.53 18.28
N THR A 98 14.64 16.83 18.01
CA THR A 98 14.01 17.41 16.80
C THR A 98 14.70 16.92 15.52
N ALA A 99 16.03 16.85 15.52
CA ALA A 99 16.82 16.32 14.42
C ALA A 99 16.49 14.85 14.14
N SER A 100 16.44 14.01 15.18
CA SER A 100 16.03 12.60 15.06
C SER A 100 14.65 12.46 14.43
N HIS A 101 13.65 13.21 14.92
CA HIS A 101 12.31 13.21 14.36
C HIS A 101 12.29 13.63 12.87
N ASN A 102 13.06 14.65 12.50
CA ASN A 102 13.15 15.11 11.11
C ASN A 102 13.78 14.05 10.18
N ILE A 103 14.81 13.35 10.65
CA ILE A 103 15.44 12.26 9.90
C ILE A 103 14.46 11.09 9.75
N GLN A 104 13.79 10.68 10.82
CA GLN A 104 12.76 9.63 10.78
C GLN A 104 11.62 9.99 9.81
N ALA A 105 11.13 11.23 9.86
CA ALA A 105 10.10 11.72 8.94
C ALA A 105 10.57 11.69 7.47
N ARG A 106 11.83 12.04 7.20
CA ARG A 106 12.42 11.96 5.86
C ARG A 106 12.50 10.50 5.37
N THR A 107 12.92 9.58 6.23
CA THR A 107 12.95 8.14 5.93
C THR A 107 11.56 7.60 5.66
N ALA A 108 10.56 7.94 6.49
CA ALA A 108 9.18 7.53 6.31
C ALA A 108 8.61 8.00 4.96
N ARG A 109 8.83 9.27 4.58
CA ARG A 109 8.43 9.82 3.27
C ARG A 109 9.09 9.06 2.10
N ARG A 110 10.37 8.71 2.23
CA ARG A 110 11.08 7.92 1.20
C ARG A 110 10.46 6.54 1.02
N LEU A 111 10.16 5.84 2.11
CA LEU A 111 9.49 4.53 2.08
C LEU A 111 8.08 4.63 1.50
N ALA A 112 7.32 5.66 1.88
CA ALA A 112 5.99 5.92 1.32
C ALA A 112 6.04 6.15 -0.20
N LYS A 113 7.03 6.91 -0.70
CA LYS A 113 7.25 7.11 -2.14
C LYS A 113 7.53 5.79 -2.88
N ILE A 114 8.35 4.91 -2.29
CA ILE A 114 8.62 3.59 -2.87
C ILE A 114 7.34 2.74 -2.95
N ASN A 115 6.52 2.75 -1.89
CA ASN A 115 5.23 2.05 -1.90
C ASN A 115 4.31 2.61 -2.98
N ALA A 116 4.18 3.94 -3.08
CA ALA A 116 3.34 4.58 -4.08
C ALA A 116 3.76 4.23 -5.52
N ILE A 117 5.06 4.17 -5.80
CA ILE A 117 5.58 3.74 -7.12
C ILE A 117 5.25 2.28 -7.37
N THR A 118 5.50 1.39 -6.40
CA THR A 118 5.17 -0.04 -6.49
C THR A 118 3.69 -0.23 -6.83
N THR A 119 2.80 0.46 -6.10
CA THR A 119 1.35 0.42 -6.34
C THR A 119 0.97 0.95 -7.72
N ARG A 120 1.55 2.07 -8.17
CA ARG A 120 1.30 2.62 -9.50
C ARG A 120 1.71 1.64 -10.61
N LEU A 121 2.86 0.99 -10.47
CA LEU A 121 3.34 0.01 -11.44
C LEU A 121 2.44 -1.23 -11.46
N SER A 122 2.07 -1.77 -10.31
CA SER A 122 1.12 -2.90 -10.23
C SER A 122 -0.23 -2.54 -10.86
N ASN A 123 -0.76 -1.35 -10.58
CA ASN A 123 -2.02 -0.87 -11.17
C ASN A 123 -1.91 -0.67 -12.68
N ALA A 124 -0.76 -0.23 -13.19
CA ALA A 124 -0.52 -0.10 -14.63
C ALA A 124 -0.55 -1.47 -15.33
N VAL A 125 0.02 -2.52 -14.72
CA VAL A 125 -0.07 -3.89 -15.24
C VAL A 125 -1.53 -4.34 -15.30
N VAL A 126 -2.29 -4.10 -14.22
CA VAL A 126 -3.72 -4.44 -14.16
C VAL A 126 -4.55 -3.72 -15.23
N ARG A 127 -4.27 -2.43 -15.48
CA ARG A 127 -4.98 -1.61 -16.47
C ARG A 127 -4.66 -1.99 -17.92
N ASN A 128 -3.43 -2.43 -18.20
CA ASN A 128 -2.97 -2.77 -19.54
C ASN A 128 -3.17 -4.25 -19.90
N LEU A 129 -3.74 -5.05 -19.00
CA LEU A 129 -4.21 -6.38 -19.33
C LEU A 129 -5.40 -6.25 -20.29
N ALA A 130 -5.23 -6.75 -21.51
CA ALA A 130 -6.35 -6.95 -22.41
C ALA A 130 -7.46 -7.74 -21.67
N PRO A 131 -8.75 -7.41 -21.88
CA PRO A 131 -9.82 -8.23 -21.35
C PRO A 131 -9.58 -9.69 -21.80
N PRO A 132 -9.82 -10.68 -20.92
CA PRO A 132 -9.64 -12.07 -21.28
C PRO A 132 -10.43 -12.32 -22.55
N ASP A 133 -9.78 -12.99 -23.50
CA ASP A 133 -10.39 -13.34 -24.77
C ASP A 133 -11.48 -14.38 -24.48
N LEU A 134 -12.68 -13.90 -24.11
CA LEU A 134 -13.84 -14.70 -23.70
C LEU A 134 -14.27 -15.67 -24.81
N LYS A 135 -13.71 -15.55 -26.02
CA LYS A 135 -13.98 -16.43 -27.16
C LYS A 135 -13.32 -17.81 -27.05
N ARG A 136 -12.28 -18.01 -26.23
CA ARG A 136 -11.62 -19.32 -26.11
C ARG A 136 -12.20 -20.25 -25.04
N THR A 137 -12.87 -19.73 -24.01
CA THR A 137 -13.37 -20.56 -22.89
C THR A 137 -14.73 -21.22 -23.13
N PHE A 138 -15.45 -20.89 -24.21
CA PHE A 138 -16.71 -21.57 -24.56
C PHE A 138 -16.53 -22.74 -25.54
N SER A 139 -15.34 -22.92 -26.12
CA SER A 139 -15.08 -24.04 -27.05
C SER A 139 -14.75 -25.36 -26.32
N GLU A 140 -14.54 -25.32 -25.00
CA GLU A 140 -14.10 -26.48 -24.20
C GLU A 140 -15.15 -26.89 -23.14
N ALA A 141 -16.38 -26.40 -23.27
CA ALA A 141 -17.53 -27.04 -22.64
C ALA A 141 -17.99 -28.15 -23.59
N ALA A 142 -17.54 -29.38 -23.33
CA ALA A 142 -17.94 -30.57 -24.08
C ALA A 142 -19.47 -30.60 -24.32
N PRO A 143 -19.94 -30.97 -25.52
CA PRO A 143 -21.37 -31.09 -25.76
C PRO A 143 -21.94 -32.16 -24.83
N ILE A 144 -22.88 -31.77 -23.97
CA ILE A 144 -23.67 -32.70 -23.17
C ILE A 144 -24.33 -33.67 -24.15
N PRO A 145 -24.05 -34.98 -24.10
CA PRO A 145 -24.76 -35.94 -24.94
C PRO A 145 -26.24 -35.87 -24.57
N ARG A 146 -27.08 -35.43 -25.51
CA ARG A 146 -28.54 -35.53 -25.36
C ARG A 146 -28.86 -37.02 -25.27
N LEU A 147 -29.20 -37.47 -24.07
CA LEU A 147 -29.85 -38.76 -23.87
C LEU A 147 -31.20 -38.72 -24.61
N ILE A 148 -31.22 -39.32 -25.80
CA ILE A 148 -32.45 -39.61 -26.53
C ILE A 148 -33.16 -40.69 -25.72
N ALA A 149 -34.08 -40.29 -24.86
CA ALA A 149 -35.04 -41.20 -24.25
C ALA A 149 -36.03 -41.65 -25.34
N SER A 150 -35.71 -42.76 -25.99
CA SER A 150 -36.61 -43.50 -26.86
C SER A 150 -37.71 -44.14 -26.01
N GLN A 151 -38.76 -43.36 -25.72
CA GLN A 151 -39.98 -43.87 -25.13
C GLN A 151 -40.76 -44.65 -26.21
N LYS A 152 -40.38 -45.90 -26.45
CA LYS A 152 -41.22 -46.87 -27.18
C LYS A 152 -42.44 -47.18 -26.30
N MET A 153 -43.55 -46.50 -26.55
CA MET A 153 -44.86 -46.96 -26.08
C MET A 153 -45.17 -48.29 -26.77
N LYS A 154 -45.27 -49.34 -25.95
CA LYS A 154 -45.87 -50.63 -26.32
C LYS A 154 -47.34 -50.39 -26.69
N ARG A 155 -47.75 -50.93 -27.83
CA ARG A 155 -49.09 -51.47 -28.04
C ARG A 155 -48.91 -52.93 -28.43
#